data_AF-A0A563W0G0-F1
#
_entry.id   AF-A0A563W0G0-F1
#
_cell.length_a   1.000
_cell.length_b   1.000
_cell.length_c   1.000
_cell.angle_alpha   90.00
_cell.angle_beta   90.00
_cell.angle_gamma   90.00
#
_symmetry.space_group_name_H-M   'P 1'
#
loop_
_entity.id
_entity.type
_entity.pdbx_description
1 polymer ?
#
loop_
_entity_poly.entity_id
_entity_poly.type
_entity_poly.pdbx_seq_one_letter_code
_entity_poly.pdbx_strand_id
1 'polypeptide(L)' 'MYLWIETPVGKGSTEFALDVLQNTGVVVTPGNAFGEAGEGYVRISLITDCDRLGEVLKRFQQAKIKYQ' A
#
# COMPACT_ATOMS: atom_id res chain seq x y z
N MET A 1 -11.21 5.72 8.58
CA MET A 1 -11.17 6.15 7.18
C MET A 1 -10.13 5.33 6.44
N TYR A 2 -10.42 4.95 5.19
CA TYR A 2 -9.52 4.14 4.35
C TYR A 2 -9.33 4.82 3.00
N LEU A 3 -8.15 4.64 2.43
CA LEU A 3 -7.82 5.07 1.07
C LEU A 3 -7.55 3.82 0.21
N TRP A 4 -8.09 3.82 -1.01
CA TRP A 4 -7.77 2.82 -2.03
C TRP A 4 -6.80 3.42 -3.03
N ILE A 5 -5.75 2.69 -3.34
CA ILE A 5 -4.67 3.15 -4.23
C ILE A 5 -4.38 2.04 -5.22
N GLU A 6 -4.25 2.41 -6.49
CA GLU A 6 -3.83 1.50 -7.56
C GLU A 6 -2.41 0.99 -7.31
N THR A 7 -2.17 -0.27 -7.66
CA THR A 7 -0.83 -0.83 -7.74
C THR A 7 -0.12 -0.38 -9.02
N PRO A 8 1.22 -0.44 -9.08
CA PRO A 8 1.95 -0.19 -10.30
C PRO A 8 1.47 -1.10 -11.45
N VAL A 9 1.54 -0.58 -12.69
CA VAL A 9 1.14 -1.32 -13.90
C VAL A 9 1.84 -2.67 -13.98
N GLY A 10 1.05 -3.73 -14.20
CA GLY A 10 1.55 -5.10 -14.33
C GLY A 10 1.84 -5.80 -13.00
N LYS A 11 1.53 -5.18 -11.85
CA LYS A 11 1.75 -5.76 -10.53
C LYS A 11 0.44 -6.08 -9.82
N GLY A 12 0.33 -7.32 -9.32
CA GLY A 12 -0.84 -7.75 -8.57
C GLY A 12 -0.96 -7.09 -7.19
N SER A 13 -2.17 -7.03 -6.66
CA SER A 13 -2.48 -6.44 -5.35
C SER A 13 -1.74 -7.11 -4.19
N THR A 14 -1.70 -8.45 -4.17
CA THR A 14 -0.94 -9.24 -3.19
C THR A 14 0.56 -9.04 -3.32
N GLU A 15 1.07 -9.07 -4.55
CA GLU A 15 2.50 -8.89 -4.82
C GLU A 15 2.97 -7.50 -4.37
N PHE A 16 2.21 -6.45 -4.69
CA PHE A 16 2.51 -5.10 -4.22
C PHE A 16 2.46 -4.99 -2.70
N ALA A 17 1.44 -5.57 -2.05
CA ALA A 17 1.33 -5.55 -0.59
C ALA A 17 2.51 -6.24 0.11
N LEU A 18 2.97 -7.38 -0.43
CA LEU A 18 4.14 -8.10 0.08
C LEU A 18 5.43 -7.29 -0.11
N ASP A 19 5.62 -6.68 -1.28
CA ASP A 19 6.79 -5.85 -1.54
C ASP A 19 6.87 -4.62 -0.64
N VAL A 20 5.73 -3.96 -0.39
CA VAL A 20 5.65 -2.87 0.58
C VAL A 20 6.09 -3.36 1.96
N LEU A 21 5.55 -4.49 2.41
CA LEU A 21 5.88 -5.07 3.71
C LEU A 21 7.37 -5.43 3.82
N GLN A 22 7.92 -6.13 2.84
CA GLN A 22 9.31 -6.59 2.86
C GLN A 22 10.31 -5.43 2.81
N ASN A 23 10.03 -4.40 2.02
CA ASN A 23 10.96 -3.28 1.82
C ASN A 23 10.81 -2.16 2.86
N THR A 24 9.66 -2.03 3.52
CA THR A 24 9.37 -0.89 4.42
C THR A 24 8.94 -1.28 5.83
N GLY A 25 8.56 -2.55 6.05
CA GLY A 25 7.93 -3.02 7.27
C GLY A 25 6.50 -2.48 7.47
N VAL A 26 5.88 -1.89 6.44
CA VAL A 26 4.51 -1.36 6.50
C VAL A 26 3.55 -2.38 5.91
N VAL A 27 2.46 -2.66 6.63
CA VAL A 27 1.40 -3.54 6.15
C VAL A 27 0.33 -2.71 5.43
N VAL A 28 -0.03 -3.14 4.21
CA VAL A 28 -1.23 -2.68 3.49
C VAL A 28 -2.11 -3.88 3.17
N THR A 29 -3.42 -3.67 3.01
CA THR A 29 -4.32 -4.79 2.68
C THR A 29 -4.41 -4.94 1.16
N PRO A 30 -4.11 -6.13 0.59
CA PRO A 30 -4.29 -6.36 -0.84
C PRO A 30 -5.78 -6.27 -1.20
N GLY A 31 -6.08 -5.63 -2.32
CA GLY A 31 -7.45 -5.37 -2.74
C GLY A 31 -8.21 -6.64 -3.13
N ASN A 32 -7.53 -7.67 -3.64
CA ASN A 32 -8.17 -8.96 -3.95
C ASN A 32 -8.70 -9.71 -2.72
N ALA A 33 -8.27 -9.37 -1.50
CA ALA A 33 -8.89 -9.86 -0.27
C ALA A 33 -10.35 -9.39 -0.12
N PHE A 34 -10.78 -8.40 -0.91
CA PHE A 34 -12.16 -7.90 -0.99
C PHE A 34 -12.93 -8.41 -2.22
N GLY A 35 -12.35 -9.33 -3.00
CA GLY A 35 -12.91 -9.89 -4.22
C GLY A 35 -12.16 -9.45 -5.49
N GLU A 36 -12.50 -10.05 -6.63
CA GLU A 36 -11.80 -9.85 -7.91
C GLU A 36 -11.77 -8.38 -8.35
N ALA A 37 -12.82 -7.62 -8.04
CA ALA A 37 -12.90 -6.19 -8.35
C ALA A 37 -11.87 -5.31 -7.61
N GLY A 38 -11.24 -5.84 -6.55
CA GLY A 38 -10.17 -5.15 -5.83
C GLY A 38 -8.76 -5.48 -6.35
N GLU A 39 -8.63 -6.38 -7.33
CA GLU A 39 -7.34 -6.67 -7.95
C GLU A 39 -6.77 -5.42 -8.63
N GLY A 40 -5.44 -5.23 -8.56
CA GLY A 40 -4.80 -3.99 -8.99
C GLY A 40 -4.92 -2.81 -8.00
N TYR A 41 -5.44 -3.01 -6.79
CA TYR A 41 -5.48 -1.99 -5.74
C TYR A 41 -4.98 -2.51 -4.39
N VAL A 42 -4.61 -1.59 -3.50
CA VAL A 42 -4.42 -1.84 -2.07
C VAL A 42 -5.22 -0.84 -1.23
N ARG A 43 -5.58 -1.27 -0.03
CA ARG A 43 -6.27 -0.44 0.95
C ARG A 43 -5.32 -0.01 2.06
N ILE A 44 -5.26 1.29 2.32
CA ILE A 44 -4.47 1.90 3.39
C ILE A 44 -5.40 2.46 4.47
N SER A 45 -5.12 2.13 5.73
CA SER A 45 -5.81 2.72 6.88
C SER A 45 -5.25 4.10 7.18
N LEU A 46 -6.16 5.08 7.31
CA LEU A 46 -5.83 6.44 7.76
C LEU A 46 -6.17 6.65 9.24
N ILE A 47 -6.41 5.57 9.98
CA ILE A 47 -6.84 5.60 11.40
C ILE A 47 -5.61 5.50 12.30
N THR A 48 -4.70 6.47 12.18
CA THR A 48 -3.54 6.62 13.06
C THR A 48 -3.09 8.07 13.02
N ASP A 49 -2.23 8.47 13.95
CA ASP A 49 -1.78 9.85 14.09
C ASP A 49 -0.99 10.32 12.87
N CYS A 50 -1.07 11.62 12.56
CA CYS A 50 -0.38 12.23 11.42
C CYS A 50 1.13 11.98 11.43
N ASP A 51 1.77 11.95 12.60
CA ASP A 51 3.20 11.65 12.72
C ASP A 51 3.52 10.22 12.28
N ARG A 52 2.63 9.27 12.59
CA ARG A 52 2.77 7.88 12.18
C ARG A 52 2.57 7.72 10.68
N LEU A 53 1.59 8.44 10.10
CA LEU A 53 1.41 8.50 8.65
C LEU A 53 2.62 9.14 7.96
N GLY A 54 3.19 10.20 8.53
CA GLY A 54 4.40 10.85 8.02
C GLY A 54 5.60 9.91 7.98
N GLU A 55 5.77 9.06 8.99
CA GLU A 55 6.79 8.01 9.02
C GLU A 55 6.58 6.97 7.89
N VAL A 56 5.34 6.55 7.65
CA VAL A 56 5.02 5.64 6.53
C VAL A 56 5.43 6.26 5.19
N LEU A 57 5.09 7.54 4.97
CA LEU A 57 5.45 8.24 3.74
C LEU A 57 6.98 8.35 3.55
N LYS A 58 7.73 8.60 4.63
CA LYS A 58 9.20 8.61 4.58
C LYS A 58 9.77 7.25 4.17
N ARG A 59 9.26 6.16 4.75
CA ARG A 59 9.70 4.79 4.40
C ARG A 59 9.38 4.45 2.95
N PHE A 60 8.20 4.83 2.47
CA PHE A 60 7.81 4.63 1.08
C PHE A 60 8.77 5.37 0.13
N GLN A 61 9.09 6.63 0.43
CA GLN A 61 10.05 7.42 -0.33
C GLN A 61 11.44 6.77 -0.37
N GLN A 62 11.94 6.28 0.78
CA GLN A 62 13.24 5.61 0.88
C GLN A 62 13.28 4.29 0.08
N ALA A 63 12.20 3.52 0.13
CA ALA A 63 12.03 2.30 -0.66
C ALA A 63 11.65 2.55 -2.13
N LYS A 64 11.59 3.83 -2.55
CA LYS A 64 11.20 4.26 -3.91
C LYS A 64 9.81 3.76 -4.33
N ILE A 65 8.92 3.54 -3.36
CA ILE A 65 7.51 3.26 -3.60
C ILE A 65 6.84 4.58 -3.97
N LYS A 66 6.52 4.74 -5.25
CA LYS A 66 5.88 5.92 -5.82
C LYS A 66 4.83 5.49 -6.83
N TYR A 67 3.77 6.28 -6.93
CA TYR A 67 2.85 6.23 -8.05
C TYR A 67 3.58 6.79 -9.29
N GLN A 68 3.44 6.14 -10.45
CA GLN A 68 3.95 6.60 -11.74
C GLN A 68 2.80 7.04 -12.63
#